data_AF-A0A2G1BY31-F1
#
_entry.id   AF-A0A2G1BY31-F1
#
_cell.length_a   1.000
_cell.length_b   1.000
_cell.length_c   1.000
_cell.angle_alpha   90.00
_cell.angle_beta   90.00
_cell.angle_gamma   90.00
#
_symmetry.space_group_name_H-M   'P 1'
#
loop_
_entity.id
_entity.type
_entity.pdbx_description
1 polymer ?
#
loop_
_entity_poly.entity_id
_entity_poly.type
_entity_poly.pdbx_seq_one_letter_code
_entity_poly.pdbx_strand_id
1 'polypeptide(L)'
;MSLNVQGLFILKFLIMKKSILNLGKALTRANQKQIKGGNKLNDPCPCTSAYTDNGDGSCMYPALFPEGFYCYGEIQGGQCCES
;
A
#
# COMPACT_ATOMS: atom_id res chain seq x y z
N MET A 1 50.30 12.71 18.85
CA MET A 1 49.08 13.14 19.56
C MET A 1 48.03 12.08 19.33
N SER A 2 47.74 11.27 20.34
CA SER A 2 46.88 10.08 20.22
C SER A 2 45.42 10.53 20.27
N LEU A 3 44.73 10.48 19.13
CA LEU A 3 43.28 10.59 19.10
C LEU A 3 42.71 9.34 19.75
N ASN A 4 42.17 9.52 20.96
CA ASN A 4 41.57 8.45 21.75
C ASN A 4 40.53 7.70 20.89
N VAL A 5 40.87 6.46 20.52
CA VAL A 5 40.06 5.59 19.64
C VAL A 5 38.63 5.45 20.16
N GLN A 6 38.42 5.55 21.47
CA GLN A 6 37.09 5.52 22.09
C GLN A 6 36.19 6.68 21.65
N GLY A 7 36.73 7.88 21.44
CA GLY A 7 35.96 9.05 20.99
C GLY A 7 35.44 8.92 19.55
N LEU A 8 36.21 8.25 18.69
CA LEU A 8 35.84 8.03 17.29
C LEU A 8 34.67 7.02 17.16
N PHE A 9 34.63 6.00 18.01
CA PHE A 9 33.53 5.04 18.06
C PHE A 9 32.21 5.69 18.52
N ILE A 10 32.26 6.59 19.50
CA ILE A 10 31.08 7.31 20.00
C ILE A 10 30.49 8.22 18.91
N LEU A 11 31.35 8.93 18.17
CA LEU A 11 30.90 9.83 17.10
C LEU A 11 30.19 9.06 15.97
N LYS A 12 30.71 7.89 15.57
CA LYS A 12 30.07 7.01 14.58
C LYS A 12 28.71 6.49 15.06
N PHE A 13 28.61 6.07 16.33
CA PHE A 13 27.34 5.62 16.92
C PHE A 13 26.27 6.72 16.95
N LEU A 14 26.65 7.97 17.25
CA LEU A 14 25.72 9.11 17.28
C LEU A 14 25.21 9.49 15.89
N ILE A 15 26.06 9.39 14.86
CA ILE A 15 25.68 9.66 13.46
C ILE A 15 24.69 8.58 12.97
N MET A 16 24.90 7.32 13.33
CA MET A 16 24.01 6.22 12.91
C MET A 16 22.65 6.24 13.63
N LYS A 17 22.55 6.74 14.88
CA LYS A 17 21.26 6.90 15.57
C LYS A 17 20.31 7.89 14.90
N LYS A 18 20.83 8.90 14.21
CA LYS A 18 20.00 9.86 13.45
C LYS A 18 19.37 9.23 12.19
N SER A 19 19.85 8.06 11.79
CA SER A 19 19.39 7.32 10.61
C SER A 19 18.54 6.10 10.98
N ILE A 20 17.94 6.07 12.17
CA ILE A 20 16.72 5.27 12.37
C ILE A 20 15.65 5.97 11.52
N LEU A 21 15.70 5.60 10.24
CA LEU A 21 14.71 5.73 9.20
C LEU A 21 13.32 5.85 9.84
N ASN A 22 12.49 6.80 9.40
CA ASN A 22 11.12 7.06 9.89
C ASN A 22 10.17 5.85 9.67
N LEU A 23 10.53 4.69 10.21
CA LEU A 23 9.82 3.41 10.21
C LEU A 23 8.53 3.49 11.03
N GLY A 24 8.30 4.60 11.75
CA GLY A 24 7.14 4.83 12.61
C GLY A 24 6.20 5.92 12.10
N LYS A 25 6.34 6.45 10.88
CA LYS A 25 5.37 7.43 10.38
C LYS A 25 4.06 6.70 10.09
N ALA A 26 3.15 6.70 11.07
CA ALA A 26 1.80 6.19 10.91
C ALA A 26 1.15 6.90 9.73
N LEU A 27 0.82 6.14 8.69
CA LEU A 27 0.05 6.70 7.58
C LEU A 27 -1.37 7.00 8.05
N THR A 28 -1.87 8.17 7.69
CA THR A 28 -3.31 8.45 7.81
C THR A 28 -4.08 7.50 6.89
N ARG A 29 -5.35 7.23 7.21
CA ARG A 29 -6.22 6.39 6.36
C ARG A 29 -6.24 6.86 4.90
N ALA A 30 -6.20 8.18 4.69
CA ALA A 30 -6.12 8.78 3.36
C ALA A 30 -4.82 8.43 2.62
N ASN A 31 -3.68 8.47 3.33
CA ASN A 31 -2.38 8.14 2.73
C ASN A 31 -2.25 6.62 2.48
N GLN A 32 -2.86 5.78 3.31
CA GLN A 32 -2.88 4.33 3.08
C GLN A 32 -3.61 3.95 1.80
N LYS A 33 -4.74 4.62 1.48
CA LYS A 33 -5.48 4.41 0.22
C LYS A 33 -4.65 4.76 -1.02
N GLN A 34 -3.68 5.67 -0.91
CA GLN A 34 -2.80 6.03 -2.02
C GLN A 34 -1.68 5.02 -2.26
N ILE A 35 -1.41 4.13 -1.30
CA ILE A 35 -0.46 3.04 -1.49
C ILE A 35 -1.17 1.93 -2.27
N LYS A 36 -1.03 1.96 -3.59
CA LYS A 36 -1.41 0.84 -4.46
C LYS A 36 -0.19 -0.08 -4.59
N GLY A 37 -0.24 -1.23 -3.92
CA GLY A 37 0.83 -2.23 -3.96
C GLY A 37 0.76 -3.06 -5.25
N GLY A 38 1.91 -3.29 -5.89
CA GLY A 38 2.01 -4.12 -7.09
C GLY A 38 1.94 -3.36 -8.42
N ASN A 39 2.61 -3.87 -9.45
CA ASN A 39 2.49 -3.34 -10.81
C ASN A 39 1.10 -3.71 -11.37
N LYS A 40 0.30 -2.70 -11.73
CA LYS A 40 -1.02 -2.84 -12.40
C LYS A 40 -1.02 -3.59 -13.75
N LEU A 41 0.14 -4.05 -14.22
CA LEU A 41 0.27 -4.75 -15.50
C LEU A 41 -0.54 -6.06 -15.55
N ASN A 42 -0.88 -6.65 -14.40
CA ASN A 42 -1.76 -7.82 -14.29
C ASN A 42 -2.73 -7.62 -13.11
N ASP A 43 -3.48 -6.52 -13.12
CA ASP A 43 -4.52 -6.31 -12.12
C ASP A 43 -5.57 -7.43 -12.23
N PRO A 44 -5.72 -8.30 -11.22
CA PRO A 44 -6.71 -9.37 -11.24
C PRO A 44 -8.15 -8.84 -11.15
N CYS A 45 -8.30 -7.55 -10.78
CA CYS A 45 -9.53 -6.85 -10.51
C CYS A 45 -9.68 -5.58 -11.37
N PRO A 46 -9.77 -5.71 -12.70
CA PRO A 46 -10.04 -4.56 -13.56
C PRO A 46 -11.49 -4.07 -13.40
N CYS A 47 -11.71 -2.79 -13.68
CA CYS A 47 -13.07 -2.25 -13.73
C CYS A 47 -13.95 -3.06 -14.69
N THR A 48 -15.14 -3.47 -14.23
CA THR A 48 -16.07 -4.28 -15.03
C THR A 48 -17.49 -3.73 -14.95
N SER A 49 -18.26 -3.89 -16.02
CA SER A 49 -19.71 -3.65 -16.02
C SER A 49 -20.52 -4.88 -15.61
N ALA A 50 -19.88 -6.04 -15.46
CA ALA A 50 -20.50 -7.28 -14.99
C ALA A 50 -20.19 -7.48 -13.51
N TYR A 51 -21.03 -6.92 -12.65
CA TYR A 51 -20.88 -6.95 -11.20
C TYR A 51 -22.23 -7.17 -10.51
N THR A 52 -22.16 -7.64 -9.26
CA THR A 52 -23.29 -7.68 -8.33
C THR A 52 -23.28 -6.38 -7.52
N ASP A 53 -24.38 -5.64 -7.56
CA ASP A 53 -24.61 -4.46 -6.73
C ASP A 53 -25.09 -4.90 -5.33
N ASN A 54 -24.40 -4.44 -4.29
CA ASN A 54 -24.74 -4.77 -2.91
C ASN A 54 -25.81 -3.83 -2.31
N GLY A 55 -26.24 -2.79 -3.06
CA GLY A 55 -27.29 -1.86 -2.67
C GLY A 55 -26.83 -0.69 -1.79
N ASP A 56 -25.55 -0.64 -1.43
CA ASP A 56 -24.90 0.41 -0.64
C ASP A 56 -23.91 1.26 -1.47
N GLY A 57 -23.91 1.07 -2.80
CA GLY A 57 -22.94 1.66 -3.72
C GLY A 57 -21.63 0.88 -3.84
N SER A 58 -21.48 -0.21 -3.09
CA SER A 58 -20.41 -1.19 -3.28
C SER A 58 -20.82 -2.27 -4.27
N CYS A 59 -19.83 -2.90 -4.88
CA CYS A 59 -20.04 -3.92 -5.90
C CYS A 59 -19.01 -5.03 -5.76
N MET A 60 -19.38 -6.22 -6.23
CA MET A 60 -18.48 -7.37 -6.27
C MET A 60 -18.55 -8.10 -7.62
N TYR A 61 -17.43 -8.68 -8.06
CA TYR A 61 -17.35 -9.47 -9.28
C TYR A 61 -16.25 -10.53 -9.17
N PRO A 62 -16.31 -11.64 -9.93
CA PRO A 62 -15.26 -12.65 -9.88
C PRO A 62 -13.91 -12.10 -10.39
N ALA A 63 -12.83 -12.43 -9.69
CA ALA A 63 -11.48 -12.07 -10.11
C ALA A 63 -11.08 -12.83 -11.38
N LEU A 64 -10.29 -12.19 -12.25
CA LEU A 64 -9.75 -12.85 -13.44
C LEU A 64 -8.73 -13.94 -13.09
N PHE A 65 -7.97 -13.74 -12.01
CA PHE A 65 -7.01 -14.70 -11.48
C PHE A 65 -6.61 -14.32 -10.05
N PRO A 66 -6.39 -15.27 -9.13
CA PRO A 66 -6.72 -16.70 -9.23
C PRO A 66 -8.22 -16.96 -9.16
N GLU A 67 -8.66 -18.09 -9.74
CA GLU A 67 -10.08 -18.48 -9.76
C GLU A 67 -10.64 -18.69 -8.35
N GLY A 68 -11.93 -18.41 -8.16
CA GLY A 68 -12.63 -18.56 -6.88
C GLY A 68 -12.52 -17.36 -5.94
N PHE A 69 -11.76 -16.33 -6.31
CA PHE A 69 -11.69 -15.06 -5.60
C PHE A 69 -12.67 -14.04 -6.17
N TYR A 70 -13.09 -13.09 -5.32
CA TYR A 70 -13.96 -11.99 -5.69
C TYR A 70 -13.22 -10.67 -5.50
N CYS A 71 -13.36 -9.80 -6.48
CA CYS A 71 -12.97 -8.41 -6.43
C CYS A 71 -14.10 -7.59 -5.82
N TYR A 72 -13.74 -6.67 -4.92
CA TYR A 72 -14.66 -5.74 -4.28
C TYR A 72 -14.30 -4.32 -4.71
N GLY A 73 -15.31 -3.51 -4.98
CA GLY A 73 -15.12 -2.16 -5.47
C GLY A 73 -16.31 -1.25 -5.16
N GLU A 74 -16.26 -0.07 -5.77
CA GLU A 74 -17.32 0.93 -5.72
C GLU A 74 -17.88 1.15 -7.13
N ILE A 75 -19.18 1.42 -7.22
CA ILE A 75 -19.85 1.69 -8.49
C ILE A 75 -19.51 3.10 -8.95
N GLN A 76 -18.74 3.22 -10.02
CA GLN A 76 -18.34 4.47 -10.64
C GLN A 76 -18.82 4.49 -12.09
N GLY A 77 -19.81 5.35 -12.40
CA GLY A 77 -20.28 5.52 -13.79
C GLY A 77 -20.90 4.27 -14.43
N GLY A 78 -21.50 3.38 -13.63
CA GLY A 78 -22.09 2.12 -14.12
C GLY A 78 -21.09 0.97 -14.30
N GLN A 79 -19.86 1.13 -13.77
CA GLN A 79 -18.86 0.08 -13.69
C GLN A 79 -18.42 -0.10 -12.24
N CYS A 80 -18.08 -1.34 -11.87
CA CYS A 80 -17.48 -1.66 -10.59
C CYS A 80 -15.96 -1.55 -10.70
N CYS A 81 -15.35 -0.66 -9.93
CA CYS A 81 -13.91 -0.44 -9.90
C CYS A 81 -13.36 -0.63 -8.48
N GLU A 82 -12.19 -1.26 -8.36
CA GLU A 82 -11.47 -1.33 -7.08
C GLU A 82 -11.08 0.12 -6.64
N SER A 83 -11.45 0.49 -5.41
CA SER A 83 -11.24 1.83 -4.83
C SER A 83 -9.81 1.99 -4.29
#